data_AF-A0A926GY92-F1
#
_entry.id   AF-A0A926GY92-F1
#
_cell.length_a   1.000
_cell.length_b   1.000
_cell.length_c   1.000
_cell.angle_alpha   90.00
_cell.angle_beta   90.00
_cell.angle_gamma   90.00
#
_symmetry.space_group_name_H-M   'P 1'
#
loop_
_entity.id
_entity.type
_entity.pdbx_description
1 polymer ?
#
loop_
_entity_poly.entity_id
_entity_poly.type
_entity_poly.pdbx_seq_one_letter_code
_entity_poly.pdbx_strand_id
1 'polypeptide(L)'
;YSTTPVMTLYMTSDAARAAGVPPERIAYRVVRALRRSGADAEANQISVIGQNPQTGAYITASYDDADSQNPALLPAERPENWRGQLVGYGLTDPQITTQGTANRARDIATERLTTGKAFFEIVADFLIRADAGFEGLPVWKGDVLQGFEPGAGVASMNVKVLSLSMNSVFEGAAAGKVNHRSATYQCEQVSEVLA
;
A
#
# COMPACT_ATOMS: atom_id res chain seq x y z
N TYR A 1 -0.56 8.52 9.75
CA TYR A 1 -1.74 8.22 8.91
C TYR A 1 -2.50 7.06 9.54
N SER A 2 -3.82 6.99 9.39
CA SER A 2 -4.57 5.85 9.93
C SER A 2 -4.21 4.59 9.16
N THR A 3 -3.90 3.51 9.88
CA THR A 3 -3.74 2.16 9.34
C THR A 3 -4.96 1.28 9.63
N THR A 4 -5.98 1.86 10.28
CA THR A 4 -7.19 1.15 10.70
C THR A 4 -8.12 0.96 9.50
N PRO A 5 -8.47 -0.28 9.14
CA PRO A 5 -9.37 -0.55 8.04
C PRO A 5 -10.80 -0.07 8.36
N VAL A 6 -11.44 0.61 7.41
CA VAL A 6 -12.85 1.02 7.48
C VAL A 6 -13.80 -0.08 7.04
N MET A 7 -13.28 -1.09 6.34
CA MET A 7 -14.05 -2.21 5.81
C MET A 7 -13.15 -3.41 5.50
N THR A 8 -13.68 -4.61 5.72
CA THR A 8 -13.12 -5.87 5.22
C THR A 8 -13.85 -6.30 3.96
N LEU A 9 -13.09 -6.54 2.89
CA LEU A 9 -13.59 -7.11 1.63
C LEU A 9 -13.61 -8.64 1.71
N TYR A 10 -14.14 -9.34 0.72
CA TYR A 10 -14.18 -10.81 0.66
C TYR A 10 -14.04 -11.29 -0.77
N MET A 11 -13.35 -12.41 -0.98
CA MET A 11 -13.20 -13.00 -2.32
C MET A 11 -14.48 -13.71 -2.79
N THR A 12 -15.35 -14.13 -1.87
CA THR A 12 -16.60 -14.82 -2.19
C THR A 12 -17.74 -14.35 -1.29
N SER A 13 -18.97 -14.48 -1.79
CA SER A 13 -20.19 -14.19 -1.03
C SER A 13 -20.39 -15.12 0.17
N ASP A 14 -19.94 -16.37 0.07
CA ASP A 14 -20.02 -17.34 1.16
C ASP A 14 -19.07 -17.00 2.30
N ALA A 15 -17.85 -16.51 2.01
CA ALA A 15 -16.93 -16.01 3.02
C ALA A 15 -17.51 -14.78 3.76
N ALA A 16 -18.13 -13.86 3.02
CA ALA A 16 -18.82 -12.71 3.62
C ALA A 16 -19.97 -13.15 4.54
N ARG A 17 -20.75 -14.17 4.13
CA ARG A 17 -21.85 -14.72 4.95
C ARG A 17 -21.32 -15.40 6.21
N ALA A 18 -20.24 -16.19 6.09
CA ALA A 18 -19.60 -16.84 7.24
C ALA A 18 -19.06 -15.82 8.25
N ALA A 19 -18.62 -14.66 7.78
CA ALA A 19 -18.18 -13.54 8.62
C ALA A 19 -19.34 -12.71 9.22
N GLY A 20 -20.61 -13.11 9.00
CA GLY A 20 -21.77 -12.44 9.58
C GLY A 20 -22.22 -11.17 8.87
N VAL A 21 -21.80 -10.94 7.61
CA VAL A 21 -22.26 -9.79 6.83
C VAL A 21 -23.75 -9.95 6.48
N PRO A 22 -24.59 -8.93 6.73
CA PRO A 22 -26.01 -8.98 6.38
C PRO A 22 -26.22 -9.23 4.87
N PRO A 23 -27.20 -10.06 4.46
CA PRO A 23 -27.39 -10.48 3.07
C PRO A 23 -27.47 -9.33 2.06
N GLU A 24 -28.10 -8.24 2.44
CA GLU A 24 -28.26 -7.03 1.63
C GLU A 24 -26.96 -6.24 1.44
N ARG A 25 -25.96 -6.46 2.31
CA ARG A 25 -24.64 -5.82 2.26
C ARG A 25 -23.56 -6.69 1.61
N ILE A 26 -23.82 -7.99 1.39
CA ILE A 26 -22.82 -8.93 0.86
C ILE A 26 -22.27 -8.46 -0.50
N ALA A 27 -23.14 -8.03 -1.42
CA ALA A 27 -22.70 -7.58 -2.75
C ALA A 27 -21.68 -6.43 -2.69
N TYR A 28 -21.80 -5.54 -1.70
CA TYR A 28 -20.91 -4.38 -1.51
C TYR A 28 -19.60 -4.69 -0.79
N ARG A 29 -19.33 -5.96 -0.46
CA ARG A 29 -18.08 -6.39 0.18
C ARG A 29 -17.34 -7.46 -0.61
N VAL A 30 -17.87 -7.91 -1.75
CA VAL A 30 -17.25 -8.96 -2.54
C VAL A 30 -16.40 -8.37 -3.66
N VAL A 31 -15.15 -8.80 -3.73
CA VAL A 31 -14.21 -8.47 -4.79
C VAL A 31 -14.55 -9.31 -6.03
N ARG A 32 -14.67 -8.64 -7.18
CA ARG A 32 -14.92 -9.26 -8.49
C ARG A 32 -13.64 -9.65 -9.21
N ALA A 33 -12.61 -8.82 -9.08
CA ALA A 33 -11.27 -9.11 -9.58
C ALA A 33 -10.21 -8.41 -8.72
N LEU A 34 -9.06 -9.06 -8.57
CA LEU A 34 -7.93 -8.55 -7.82
C LEU A 34 -6.65 -8.74 -8.64
N ARG A 35 -5.87 -7.68 -8.77
CA ARG A 35 -4.54 -7.74 -9.38
C ARG A 35 -3.53 -7.09 -8.45
N ARG A 36 -2.39 -7.75 -8.23
CA ARG A 36 -1.21 -7.20 -7.56
C ARG A 36 -0.18 -6.79 -8.60
N SER A 37 0.48 -5.67 -8.38
CA SER A 37 1.66 -5.24 -9.11
C SER A 37 2.68 -4.68 -8.14
N GLY A 38 3.92 -5.15 -8.22
CA GLY A 38 5.04 -4.53 -7.50
C GLY A 38 5.58 -3.34 -8.27
N ALA A 39 6.03 -2.33 -7.54
CA ALA A 39 6.97 -1.35 -8.03
C ALA A 39 8.33 -1.61 -7.39
N ASP A 40 9.35 -1.58 -8.22
CA ASP A 40 10.74 -1.69 -7.82
C ASP A 40 11.10 -0.61 -6.78
N ALA A 41 12.02 -0.95 -5.88
CA ALA A 41 12.62 0.03 -5.00
C ALA A 41 13.33 1.13 -5.80
N GLU A 42 13.15 2.38 -5.36
CA GLU A 42 13.72 3.56 -6.02
C GLU A 42 15.24 3.61 -5.87
N ALA A 43 15.75 3.17 -4.72
CA ALA A 43 17.17 3.04 -4.42
C ALA A 43 17.43 1.85 -3.49
N ASN A 44 18.62 1.26 -3.55
CA ASN A 44 19.07 0.22 -2.63
C ASN A 44 20.45 0.50 -2.01
N GLN A 45 21.00 1.68 -2.33
CA GLN A 45 22.12 2.29 -1.63
C GLN A 45 21.74 3.74 -1.31
N ILE A 46 21.90 4.15 -0.05
CA ILE A 46 21.64 5.51 0.42
C ILE A 46 22.93 6.10 0.95
N SER A 47 23.23 7.33 0.54
CA SER A 47 24.31 8.14 1.09
C SER A 47 23.78 9.50 1.51
N VAL A 48 24.11 9.92 2.73
CA VAL A 48 23.78 11.23 3.27
C VAL A 48 25.06 11.93 3.68
N ILE A 49 25.26 13.14 3.17
CA ILE A 49 26.43 13.97 3.41
C ILE A 49 25.99 15.30 4.01
N GLY A 50 26.55 15.62 5.16
CA GLY A 50 26.41 16.91 5.85
C GLY A 50 27.76 17.52 6.17
N GLN A 51 27.76 18.59 6.95
CA GLN A 51 28.99 19.30 7.33
C GLN A 51 28.93 19.76 8.79
N ASN A 52 29.98 19.46 9.55
CA ASN A 52 30.14 20.00 10.89
C ASN A 52 30.48 21.51 10.80
N PRO A 53 29.66 22.41 11.36
CA PRO A 53 29.88 23.85 11.25
C PRO A 53 31.08 24.35 12.07
N GLN A 54 31.53 23.60 13.09
CA GLN A 54 32.64 24.00 13.95
C GLN A 54 34.00 23.60 13.38
N THR A 55 34.08 22.41 12.78
CA THR A 55 35.35 21.85 12.27
C THR A 55 35.46 21.88 10.75
N GLY A 56 34.36 22.16 10.04
CA GLY A 56 34.28 22.09 8.58
C GLY A 56 34.31 20.66 8.02
N ALA A 57 34.45 19.63 8.87
CA ALA A 57 34.56 18.24 8.47
C ALA A 57 33.23 17.70 7.92
N TYR A 58 33.32 16.82 6.92
CA TYR A 58 32.15 16.14 6.39
C TYR A 58 31.58 15.13 7.38
N ILE A 59 30.26 15.10 7.47
CA ILE A 59 29.49 14.12 8.24
C ILE A 59 28.87 13.18 7.21
N THR A 60 29.06 11.88 7.36
CA THR A 60 28.52 10.90 6.40
C THR A 60 27.71 9.83 7.11
N ALA A 61 26.64 9.39 6.47
CA ALA A 61 25.86 8.22 6.86
C ALA A 61 25.47 7.46 5.61
N SER A 62 25.65 6.15 5.61
CA SER A 62 25.31 5.29 4.46
C SER A 62 24.47 4.09 4.88
N TYR A 63 23.78 3.52 3.89
CA TYR A 63 23.05 2.27 3.99
C TYR A 63 23.16 1.51 2.66
N ASP A 64 23.38 0.20 2.75
CA ASP A 64 23.53 -0.70 1.61
C ASP A 64 22.67 -1.95 1.83
N ASP A 65 21.72 -2.19 0.93
CA ASP A 65 20.91 -3.40 0.89
C ASP A 65 21.57 -4.43 -0.05
N ALA A 66 22.45 -5.27 0.52
CA ALA A 66 23.22 -6.25 -0.24
C ALA A 66 22.34 -7.29 -0.95
N ASP A 67 21.22 -7.70 -0.33
CA ASP A 67 20.33 -8.72 -0.88
C ASP A 67 19.54 -8.16 -2.08
N SER A 68 19.06 -6.92 -2.01
CA SER A 68 18.42 -6.24 -3.14
C SER A 68 19.38 -6.05 -4.32
N GLN A 69 20.67 -5.83 -4.04
CA GLN A 69 21.70 -5.57 -5.05
C GLN A 69 22.21 -6.85 -5.73
N ASN A 70 22.03 -8.02 -5.13
CA ASN A 70 22.70 -9.25 -5.57
C ASN A 70 22.07 -9.87 -6.82
N PRO A 71 22.76 -9.88 -7.99
CA PRO A 71 22.23 -10.48 -9.22
C PRO A 71 22.21 -12.02 -9.18
N ALA A 72 22.97 -12.66 -8.28
CA ALA A 72 23.14 -14.10 -8.22
C ALA A 72 21.98 -14.83 -7.51
N LEU A 73 21.05 -14.10 -6.87
CA LEU A 73 19.90 -14.70 -6.21
C LEU A 73 18.98 -15.41 -7.21
N LEU A 74 18.59 -16.64 -6.84
CA LEU A 74 17.62 -17.41 -7.60
C LEU A 74 16.27 -16.68 -7.60
N PRO A 75 15.44 -16.82 -8.66
CA PRO A 75 14.16 -16.12 -8.74
C PRO A 75 13.25 -16.29 -7.52
N ALA A 76 13.31 -17.43 -6.84
CA ALA A 76 12.52 -17.71 -5.63
C ALA A 76 13.08 -17.08 -4.34
N GLU A 77 14.35 -16.67 -4.34
CA GLU A 77 15.05 -16.09 -3.18
C GLU A 77 15.12 -14.56 -3.26
N ARG A 78 14.67 -13.98 -4.37
CA ARG A 78 14.71 -12.53 -4.57
C ARG A 78 13.75 -11.87 -3.59
N PRO A 79 14.23 -10.93 -2.74
CA PRO A 79 13.35 -10.16 -1.88
C PRO A 79 12.40 -9.29 -2.70
N GLU A 80 11.30 -8.83 -2.10
CA GLU A 80 10.29 -8.03 -2.80
C GLU A 80 10.84 -6.71 -3.36
N ASN A 81 11.90 -6.18 -2.73
CA ASN A 81 12.60 -4.97 -3.16
C ASN A 81 13.83 -5.24 -4.06
N TRP A 82 13.97 -6.44 -4.61
CA TRP A 82 15.12 -6.83 -5.42
C TRP A 82 15.27 -6.00 -6.69
N ARG A 83 16.50 -5.52 -6.96
CA ARG A 83 16.86 -4.78 -8.17
C ARG A 83 17.91 -5.51 -9.01
N GLY A 84 18.71 -6.38 -8.39
CA GLY A 84 19.79 -7.13 -9.04
C GLY A 84 20.97 -6.27 -9.52
N GLN A 85 20.99 -5.00 -9.15
CA GLN A 85 22.06 -4.05 -9.45
C GLN A 85 22.07 -2.93 -8.40
N LEU A 86 23.17 -2.21 -8.32
CA LEU A 86 23.30 -1.06 -7.43
C LEU A 86 22.56 0.15 -8.02
N VAL A 87 21.65 0.72 -7.23
CA VAL A 87 20.89 1.94 -7.52
C VAL A 87 21.04 2.87 -6.33
N GLY A 88 21.90 3.88 -6.48
CA GLY A 88 22.28 4.80 -5.42
C GLY A 88 21.41 6.06 -5.37
N TYR A 89 21.11 6.51 -4.16
CA TYR A 89 20.58 7.83 -3.86
C TYR A 89 21.54 8.60 -2.95
N GLY A 90 21.81 9.86 -3.31
CA GLY A 90 22.69 10.76 -2.56
C GLY A 90 21.96 12.01 -2.11
N LEU A 91 21.93 12.26 -0.81
CA LEU A 91 21.45 13.51 -0.22
C LEU A 91 22.65 14.30 0.32
N THR A 92 22.88 15.49 -0.21
CA THR A 92 23.88 16.42 0.31
C THR A 92 23.18 17.66 0.83
N ASP A 93 23.29 17.92 2.13
CA ASP A 93 22.69 19.09 2.77
C ASP A 93 23.61 19.66 3.87
N PRO A 94 24.16 20.88 3.67
CA PRO A 94 24.98 21.56 4.67
C PRO A 94 24.27 21.84 6.00
N GLN A 95 22.93 21.83 6.03
CA GLN A 95 22.16 21.99 7.27
C GLN A 95 22.17 20.74 8.15
N ILE A 96 22.62 19.60 7.63
CA ILE A 96 22.89 18.40 8.42
C ILE A 96 24.22 18.60 9.16
N THR A 97 24.12 19.18 10.35
CA THR A 97 25.28 19.62 11.15
C THR A 97 25.74 18.63 12.21
N THR A 98 25.02 17.52 12.41
CA THR A 98 25.36 16.48 13.39
C THR A 98 25.21 15.08 12.81
N GLN A 99 25.97 14.12 13.34
CA GLN A 99 25.86 12.70 12.96
C GLN A 99 24.47 12.14 13.23
N GLY A 100 23.81 12.56 14.32
CA GLY A 100 22.45 12.13 14.64
C GLY A 100 21.44 12.55 13.57
N THR A 101 21.55 13.79 13.06
CA THR A 101 20.71 14.27 11.95
C THR A 101 20.99 13.50 10.66
N ALA A 102 22.26 13.23 10.35
CA ALA A 102 22.64 12.46 9.15
C ALA A 102 22.07 11.03 9.20
N ASN A 103 22.20 10.35 10.34
CA ASN A 103 21.66 9.01 10.55
C ASN A 103 20.13 9.00 10.40
N ARG A 104 19.44 9.98 11.00
CA ARG A 104 17.98 10.10 10.89
C ARG A 104 17.52 10.35 9.46
N ALA A 105 18.22 11.23 8.73
CA ALA A 105 17.92 11.46 7.32
C ALA A 105 18.13 10.20 6.48
N ARG A 106 19.20 9.44 6.75
CA ARG A 106 19.48 8.13 6.14
C ARG A 106 18.39 7.11 6.46
N ASP A 107 17.89 7.05 7.70
CA ASP A 107 16.82 6.13 8.09
C ASP A 107 15.51 6.46 7.36
N ILE A 108 15.13 7.74 7.31
CA ILE A 108 13.93 8.20 6.60
C ILE A 108 14.03 7.92 5.10
N ALA A 109 15.21 8.16 4.50
CA ALA A 109 15.44 7.88 3.09
C ALA A 109 15.40 6.38 2.80
N THR A 110 15.98 5.55 3.69
CA THR A 110 15.94 4.09 3.60
C THR A 110 14.48 3.61 3.61
N GLU A 111 13.72 3.93 4.65
CA GLU A 111 12.30 3.53 4.78
C GLU A 111 11.45 3.87 3.54
N ARG A 112 11.71 5.03 2.92
CA ARG A 112 10.93 5.53 1.78
C ARG A 112 11.36 4.97 0.43
N LEU A 113 12.66 4.78 0.22
CA LEU A 113 13.24 4.53 -1.11
C LEU A 113 13.66 3.08 -1.31
N THR A 114 13.98 2.34 -0.23
CA THR A 114 14.47 0.96 -0.32
C THR A 114 13.36 -0.08 -0.19
N THR A 115 12.17 0.32 0.24
CA THR A 115 11.01 -0.57 0.36
C THR A 115 10.32 -0.71 -0.99
N GLY A 116 10.20 -1.94 -1.50
CA GLY A 116 9.36 -2.23 -2.66
C GLY A 116 7.90 -1.92 -2.34
N LYS A 117 7.18 -1.29 -3.28
CA LYS A 117 5.78 -0.91 -3.05
C LYS A 117 4.86 -1.89 -3.76
N ALA A 118 3.94 -2.50 -3.03
CA ALA A 118 2.88 -3.31 -3.60
C ALA A 118 1.64 -2.46 -3.88
N PHE A 119 1.24 -2.43 -5.14
CA PHE A 119 0.00 -1.83 -5.59
C PHE A 119 -1.04 -2.90 -5.91
N PHE A 120 -2.29 -2.58 -5.61
CA PHE A 120 -3.42 -3.46 -5.81
C PHE A 120 -4.49 -2.75 -6.63
N GLU A 121 -4.98 -3.43 -7.65
CA GLU A 121 -6.16 -3.04 -8.39
C GLU A 121 -7.31 -3.98 -7.97
N ILE A 122 -8.31 -3.39 -7.32
CA ILE A 122 -9.48 -4.08 -6.79
C ILE A 122 -10.69 -3.66 -7.60
N VAL A 123 -11.31 -4.61 -8.29
CA VAL A 123 -12.60 -4.42 -8.94
C VAL A 123 -13.69 -4.95 -8.03
N ALA A 124 -14.63 -4.10 -7.63
CA ALA A 124 -15.76 -4.44 -6.77
C ALA A 124 -16.99 -3.64 -7.21
N ASP A 125 -18.15 -3.83 -6.57
CA ASP A 125 -19.21 -2.84 -6.68
C ASP A 125 -18.84 -1.58 -5.87
N PHE A 126 -19.58 -0.48 -6.08
CA PHE A 126 -19.31 0.77 -5.36
C PHE A 126 -19.39 0.53 -3.84
N LEU A 127 -18.24 0.66 -3.17
CA LEU A 127 -18.08 0.28 -1.76
C LEU A 127 -18.68 1.34 -0.85
N ILE A 128 -19.54 0.89 0.07
CA ILE A 128 -20.23 1.72 1.05
C ILE A 128 -19.81 1.27 2.44
N ARG A 129 -19.25 2.20 3.21
CA ARG A 129 -18.78 2.01 4.58
C ARG A 129 -19.88 1.44 5.47
N ALA A 130 -19.42 0.63 6.41
CA ALA A 130 -20.28 -0.10 7.33
C ALA A 130 -19.71 -0.10 8.76
N ASP A 131 -18.75 0.76 9.04
CA ASP A 131 -18.24 1.02 10.38
C ASP A 131 -19.17 1.96 11.15
N ALA A 132 -19.28 1.72 12.46
CA ALA A 132 -20.23 2.42 13.31
C ALA A 132 -19.99 3.94 13.29
N GLY A 133 -21.06 4.70 13.06
CA GLY A 133 -21.02 6.18 12.98
C GLY A 133 -20.70 6.74 11.59
N PHE A 134 -20.27 5.91 10.63
CA PHE A 134 -20.00 6.30 9.24
C PHE A 134 -20.74 5.43 8.22
N GLU A 135 -21.73 4.66 8.68
CA GLU A 135 -22.55 3.80 7.84
C GLU A 135 -23.22 4.58 6.70
N GLY A 136 -23.15 4.02 5.49
CA GLY A 136 -23.76 4.63 4.31
C GLY A 136 -22.88 5.65 3.60
N LEU A 137 -21.73 6.01 4.16
CA LEU A 137 -20.75 6.84 3.45
C LEU A 137 -19.96 6.02 2.43
N PRO A 138 -19.57 6.59 1.28
CA PRO A 138 -18.72 5.89 0.34
C PRO A 138 -17.32 5.67 0.90
N VAL A 139 -16.65 4.62 0.41
CA VAL A 139 -15.20 4.48 0.56
C VAL A 139 -14.51 5.45 -0.40
N TRP A 140 -13.64 6.29 0.15
CA TRP A 140 -12.95 7.35 -0.59
C TRP A 140 -11.43 7.19 -0.59
N LYS A 141 -10.77 8.05 -1.38
CA LYS A 141 -9.32 8.18 -1.36
C LYS A 141 -8.82 8.46 0.06
N GLY A 142 -7.82 7.70 0.50
CA GLY A 142 -7.24 7.77 1.83
C GLY A 142 -7.83 6.78 2.84
N ASP A 143 -8.99 6.20 2.56
CA ASP A 143 -9.54 5.13 3.39
C ASP A 143 -8.69 3.86 3.25
N VAL A 144 -8.65 3.07 4.33
CA VAL A 144 -7.95 1.79 4.39
C VAL A 144 -8.95 0.67 4.32
N LEU A 145 -8.71 -0.30 3.46
CA LEU A 145 -9.50 -1.51 3.30
C LEU A 145 -8.67 -2.69 3.75
N GLN A 146 -9.30 -3.64 4.42
CA GLN A 146 -8.68 -4.93 4.70
C GLN A 146 -8.90 -5.84 3.49
N GLY A 147 -7.79 -6.18 2.84
CA GLY A 147 -7.72 -6.94 1.59
C GLY A 147 -7.14 -8.34 1.77
N PHE A 148 -7.17 -9.09 0.68
CA PHE A 148 -6.70 -10.48 0.58
C PHE A 148 -5.56 -10.50 -0.42
N GLU A 149 -4.55 -11.35 -0.20
CA GLU A 149 -3.63 -11.70 -1.27
C GLU A 149 -4.38 -12.50 -2.36
N PRO A 150 -4.05 -12.33 -3.65
CA PRO A 150 -4.58 -13.20 -4.69
C PRO A 150 -4.32 -14.67 -4.37
N GLY A 151 -5.39 -15.46 -4.20
CA GLY A 151 -5.31 -16.88 -3.85
C GLY A 151 -5.34 -17.19 -2.35
N ALA A 152 -5.20 -16.20 -1.47
CA ALA A 152 -5.41 -16.36 -0.05
C ALA A 152 -6.92 -16.32 0.28
N GLY A 153 -7.43 -17.33 0.98
CA GLY A 153 -8.83 -17.38 1.42
C GLY A 153 -9.14 -16.51 2.65
N VAL A 154 -8.15 -15.79 3.19
CA VAL A 154 -8.23 -15.02 4.44
C VAL A 154 -7.61 -13.63 4.24
N ALA A 155 -8.14 -12.63 4.95
CA ALA A 155 -7.65 -11.26 4.90
C ALA A 155 -6.21 -11.20 5.44
N SER A 156 -5.27 -10.77 4.61
CA SER A 156 -3.83 -10.83 4.91
C SER A 156 -3.14 -9.46 4.91
N MET A 157 -3.83 -8.40 4.46
CA MET A 157 -3.21 -7.09 4.32
C MET A 157 -4.19 -5.93 4.50
N ASN A 158 -3.64 -4.76 4.84
CA ASN A 158 -4.34 -3.50 4.79
C ASN A 158 -3.84 -2.70 3.59
N VAL A 159 -4.78 -2.24 2.75
CA VAL A 159 -4.51 -1.48 1.55
C VAL A 159 -5.21 -0.12 1.62
N LYS A 160 -4.50 0.94 1.26
CA LYS A 160 -5.03 2.32 1.27
C LYS A 160 -5.44 2.72 -0.13
N VAL A 161 -6.64 3.28 -0.27
CA VAL A 161 -7.16 3.75 -1.55
C VAL A 161 -6.42 5.00 -2.02
N LEU A 162 -5.77 4.92 -3.17
CA LEU A 162 -5.09 6.03 -3.83
C LEU A 162 -5.99 6.73 -4.84
N SER A 163 -6.76 5.95 -5.60
CA SER A 163 -7.73 6.46 -6.55
C SER A 163 -8.88 5.49 -6.76
N LEU A 164 -9.97 6.03 -7.29
CA LEU A 164 -11.20 5.31 -7.61
C LEU A 164 -11.62 5.73 -9.01
N SER A 165 -11.92 4.75 -9.86
CA SER A 165 -12.64 4.96 -11.11
C SER A 165 -13.96 4.17 -11.06
N MET A 166 -15.02 4.77 -11.57
CA MET A 166 -16.34 4.14 -11.62
C MET A 166 -16.95 4.37 -12.99
N ASN A 167 -17.70 3.38 -13.47
CA ASN A 167 -18.56 3.56 -14.63
C ASN A 167 -20.01 3.70 -14.15
N SER A 168 -20.58 4.91 -14.24
CA SER A 168 -21.96 5.16 -13.88
C SER A 168 -22.86 4.99 -15.09
N VAL A 169 -23.73 3.98 -15.04
CA VAL A 169 -24.89 3.88 -15.94
C VAL A 169 -26.12 4.18 -15.11
N PHE A 170 -26.85 5.24 -15.47
CA PHE A 170 -28.17 5.51 -14.91
C PHE A 170 -29.18 4.54 -15.54
N GLU A 171 -29.28 3.32 -15.03
CA GLU A 171 -30.33 2.39 -15.46
C GLU A 171 -31.64 2.72 -14.74
N GLY A 172 -32.72 2.79 -15.52
CA GLY A 172 -34.00 3.40 -15.16
C GLY A 172 -34.55 2.96 -13.80
N ALA A 173 -35.08 3.96 -13.08
CA ALA A 173 -35.74 3.79 -11.81
C ALA A 173 -36.97 2.89 -11.93
N ALA A 174 -36.82 1.60 -11.66
CA ALA A 174 -37.91 0.80 -11.11
C ALA A 174 -37.79 0.88 -9.59
N ALA A 175 -38.69 1.65 -8.97
CA ALA A 175 -38.84 1.80 -7.52
C ALA A 175 -37.54 2.11 -6.74
N GLY A 176 -36.98 3.32 -6.94
CA GLY A 176 -36.17 4.00 -5.93
C GLY A 176 -34.83 3.35 -5.54
N LYS A 177 -34.28 2.43 -6.32
CA LYS A 177 -32.95 1.84 -6.08
C LYS A 177 -31.97 2.28 -7.17
N VAL A 178 -30.90 2.95 -6.75
CA VAL A 178 -29.72 3.19 -7.60
C VAL A 178 -28.93 1.89 -7.63
N ASN A 179 -28.89 1.22 -8.77
CA ASN A 179 -28.04 0.04 -8.96
C ASN A 179 -26.62 0.53 -9.28
N HIS A 180 -25.75 0.59 -8.28
CA HIS A 180 -24.35 0.95 -8.50
C HIS A 180 -23.62 -0.22 -9.16
N ARG A 181 -23.02 0.03 -10.34
CA ARG A 181 -22.19 -0.95 -11.07
C ARG A 181 -20.70 -0.72 -10.79
N SER A 182 -19.93 -1.77 -11.10
CA SER A 182 -18.48 -1.94 -10.94
C SER A 182 -17.65 -0.67 -10.80
N ALA A 183 -16.90 -0.60 -9.72
CA ALA A 183 -15.88 0.39 -9.41
C ALA A 183 -14.51 -0.29 -9.31
N THR A 184 -13.48 0.42 -9.73
CA THR A 184 -12.09 -0.02 -9.64
C THR A 184 -11.35 0.88 -8.67
N TYR A 185 -10.78 0.27 -7.63
CA TYR A 185 -9.98 0.92 -6.61
C TYR A 185 -8.51 0.61 -6.87
N GLN A 186 -7.70 1.65 -6.98
CA GLN A 186 -6.23 1.53 -7.00
C GLN A 186 -5.73 1.79 -5.59
N CYS A 187 -5.00 0.83 -5.04
CA CYS A 187 -4.59 0.81 -3.65
C CYS A 187 -3.09 0.55 -3.50
N GLU A 188 -2.54 0.99 -2.38
CA GLU A 188 -1.16 0.73 -1.94
C GLU A 188 -1.20 -0.05 -0.63
N GLN A 189 -0.37 -1.09 -0.49
CA GLN A 189 -0.25 -1.81 0.78
C GLN A 189 0.35 -0.92 1.86
N VAL A 190 -0.24 -0.94 3.06
CA VAL A 190 0.21 -0.12 4.19
C VAL A 190 0.66 -0.97 5.37
N SER A 191 0.10 -2.16 5.56
CA SER A 191 0.59 -3.14 6.53
C SER A 191 0.09 -4.55 6.22
N GLU A 192 0.77 -5.54 6.77
CA GLU A 192 0.25 -6.91 6.85
C GLU A 192 -0.72 -7.04 8.03
N VAL A 193 -1.72 -7.91 7.87
CA VAL A 193 -2.57 -8.34 8.97
C VAL A 193 -1.90 -9.57 9.57
N LEU A 194 -1.24 -9.40 10.71
CA LEU A 194 -0.67 -10.53 11.46
C LEU A 194 -1.82 -11.47 11.85
N ALA A 195 -1.68 -12.74 11.46
CA ALA A 195 -2.60 -13.81 11.83
C ALA A 195 -2.52 -14.16 13.31
#